data_AF-E7GED2-F1
#
_entry.id   AF-E7GED2-F1
#
_cell.length_a   1.000
_cell.length_b   1.000
_cell.length_c   1.000
_cell.angle_alpha   90.00
_cell.angle_beta   90.00
_cell.angle_gamma   90.00
#
_symmetry.space_group_name_H-M   'P 1'
#
loop_
_entity.id
_entity.type
_entity.pdbx_description
1 polymer ?
#
loop_
_entity_poly.entity_id
_entity_poly.type
_entity_poly.pdbx_seq_one_letter_code
_entity_poly.pdbx_strand_id
1 'polypeptide(L)'
;MMIIKENQNFHISLDNLIESKHMKQRQNRMLIENIHKQNIVDIFWVDKGHPNGPEIHVLLSKAIILILNARSSKVCTVLLARAKQISRYYEAIEQLPPFELLVYAMNNEVHGWNYI
;
A
#
# COMPACT_ATOMS: atom_id res chain seq x y z
N MET A 1 3.44 14.80 12.96
CA MET A 1 2.05 14.30 12.97
C MET A 1 1.80 13.61 11.65
N MET A 2 1.33 12.36 11.63
CA MET A 2 1.00 11.64 10.39
C MET A 2 -0.45 11.96 10.01
N ILE A 3 -0.68 12.45 8.81
CA ILE A 3 -2.03 12.75 8.30
C ILE A 3 -2.37 11.65 7.28
N ILE A 4 -3.50 10.99 7.51
CA ILE A 4 -4.09 10.02 6.57
C ILE A 4 -5.45 10.57 6.15
N LYS A 5 -5.71 10.58 4.85
CA LYS A 5 -7.02 10.93 4.29
C LYS A 5 -7.41 9.89 3.24
N GLU A 6 -8.66 9.45 3.29
CA GLU A 6 -9.27 8.72 2.17
C GLU A 6 -9.34 9.66 0.97
N ASN A 7 -8.98 9.17 -0.22
CA ASN A 7 -8.85 10.03 -1.39
C ASN A 7 -9.69 9.51 -2.56
N GLN A 8 -10.83 10.17 -2.79
CA GLN A 8 -11.83 9.73 -3.78
C GLN A 8 -11.51 10.11 -5.24
N ASN A 9 -10.46 10.91 -5.49
CA ASN A 9 -10.19 11.49 -6.81
C ASN A 9 -8.90 11.01 -7.51
N PHE A 10 -8.21 9.99 -6.98
CA PHE A 10 -7.03 9.42 -7.64
C PHE A 10 -7.42 8.23 -8.52
N HIS A 11 -7.23 8.36 -9.83
CA HIS A 11 -7.26 7.22 -10.76
C HIS A 11 -5.85 6.62 -10.88
N ILE A 12 -5.68 5.40 -10.39
CA ILE A 12 -4.43 4.66 -10.47
C ILE A 12 -4.64 3.45 -11.38
N SER A 13 -3.88 3.38 -12.47
CA SER A 13 -3.80 2.19 -13.32
C SER A 13 -2.68 1.28 -12.81
N LEU A 14 -3.00 0.02 -12.54
CA LEU A 14 -2.03 -0.98 -12.11
C LEU A 14 -1.19 -1.54 -13.27
N ASP A 15 -1.61 -1.30 -14.53
CA ASP A 15 -0.94 -1.83 -15.72
C ASP A 15 0.32 -1.02 -16.10
N ASN A 16 0.39 0.25 -15.71
CA ASN A 16 1.42 1.20 -16.15
C ASN A 16 2.27 1.72 -14.98
N LEU A 17 2.60 0.85 -14.03
CA LEU A 17 3.40 1.23 -12.86
C LEU A 17 4.87 1.49 -13.22
N ILE A 18 5.37 2.67 -12.82
CA ILE A 18 6.77 3.06 -13.05
C ILE A 18 7.57 2.88 -11.76
N GLU A 19 8.56 2.00 -11.77
CA GLU A 19 9.40 1.74 -10.60
C GLU A 19 10.37 2.89 -10.27
N SER A 20 10.49 3.22 -8.99
CA SER A 20 11.56 4.09 -8.48
C SER A 20 12.91 3.36 -8.44
N LYS A 21 14.02 4.12 -8.32
CA LYS A 21 15.36 3.54 -8.15
C LYS A 21 15.44 2.65 -6.90
N HIS A 22 14.73 3.00 -5.83
CA HIS A 22 14.71 2.22 -4.58
C HIS A 22 13.96 0.89 -4.73
N MET A 23 12.96 0.81 -5.61
CA MET A 23 12.25 -0.44 -5.87
C MET A 23 13.12 -1.43 -6.65
N LYS A 24 13.88 -0.96 -7.63
CA LYS A 24 14.75 -1.80 -8.47
C LYS A 24 15.81 -2.60 -7.68
N GLN A 25 16.14 -2.17 -6.46
CA GLN A 25 17.11 -2.84 -5.59
C GLN A 25 16.48 -3.87 -4.64
N ARG A 26 15.14 -3.86 -4.44
CA ARG A 26 14.45 -4.81 -3.57
C ARG A 26 13.97 -6.05 -4.35
N GLN A 27 14.11 -7.24 -3.78
CA GLN A 27 13.75 -8.55 -4.37
C GLN A 27 12.23 -8.80 -4.51
N ASN A 28 11.39 -7.76 -4.60
CA ASN A 28 9.93 -7.87 -4.60
C ASN A 28 9.32 -7.98 -6.02
N ARG A 29 10.07 -8.42 -7.03
CA ARG A 29 9.58 -8.52 -8.43
C ARG A 29 8.38 -9.44 -8.58
N MET A 30 8.39 -10.60 -7.93
CA MET A 30 7.25 -11.53 -7.93
C MET A 30 5.97 -10.92 -7.35
N LEU A 31 6.08 -9.99 -6.39
CA LEU A 31 4.92 -9.29 -5.83
C LEU A 31 4.35 -8.31 -6.85
N ILE A 32 5.19 -7.52 -7.54
CA ILE A 32 4.75 -6.60 -8.60
C ILE A 32 4.05 -7.35 -9.72
N GLU A 33 4.60 -8.48 -10.16
CA GLU A 33 3.97 -9.31 -11.21
C GLU A 33 2.58 -9.81 -10.82
N ASN A 34 2.21 -9.81 -9.53
CA ASN A 34 0.87 -10.19 -9.10
C ASN A 34 -0.04 -8.99 -8.82
N ILE A 35 0.49 -7.76 -8.80
CA ILE A 35 -0.28 -6.53 -8.53
C ILE A 35 -1.37 -6.30 -9.57
N HIS A 36 -1.05 -6.47 -10.87
CA HIS A 36 -2.03 -6.25 -11.94
C HIS A 36 -3.23 -7.21 -11.89
N LYS A 37 -3.15 -8.29 -11.11
CA LYS A 37 -4.24 -9.25 -10.89
C LYS A 37 -5.07 -8.95 -9.64
N GLN A 38 -4.72 -7.91 -8.90
CA GLN A 38 -5.43 -7.52 -7.68
C GLN A 38 -6.42 -6.40 -7.94
N ASN A 39 -7.49 -6.37 -7.16
CA ASN A 39 -8.44 -5.27 -7.15
C ASN A 39 -7.96 -4.20 -6.17
N ILE A 40 -8.17 -2.93 -6.51
CA ILE A 40 -8.03 -1.83 -5.56
C ILE A 40 -9.19 -1.92 -4.58
N VAL A 41 -8.86 -1.98 -3.29
CA VAL A 41 -9.82 -1.93 -2.19
C VAL A 41 -10.01 -0.48 -1.76
N ASP A 42 -8.91 0.21 -1.47
CA ASP A 42 -8.93 1.60 -0.99
C ASP A 42 -7.65 2.36 -1.31
N ILE A 43 -7.72 3.69 -1.26
CA ILE A 43 -6.59 4.59 -1.51
C ILE A 43 -6.49 5.63 -0.40
N PHE A 44 -5.29 5.71 0.19
CA PHE A 44 -4.98 6.63 1.27
C PHE A 44 -3.87 7.59 0.87
N TRP A 45 -4.09 8.88 1.11
CA TRP A 45 -3.04 9.89 1.08
C TRP A 45 -2.37 9.95 2.45
N VAL A 46 -1.07 9.71 2.48
CA VAL A 46 -0.29 9.60 3.71
C VAL A 46 0.80 10.67 3.70
N ASP A 47 0.68 11.63 4.61
CA ASP A 47 1.73 12.63 4.84
C ASP A 47 2.36 12.41 6.22
N LYS A 48 3.62 11.99 6.22
CA LYS A 48 4.44 11.81 7.42
C LYS A 48 5.45 12.94 7.62
N GLY A 49 5.43 13.98 6.78
CA GLY A 49 6.49 14.99 6.72
C GLY A 49 7.80 14.45 6.14
N HIS A 50 7.73 13.45 5.25
CA HIS A 50 8.91 12.87 4.64
C HIS A 50 9.56 13.87 3.65
N PRO A 51 10.91 14.00 3.59
CA PRO A 51 11.57 14.97 2.71
C PRO A 51 11.20 14.84 1.22
N ASN A 52 10.92 13.60 0.78
CA ASN A 52 10.51 13.31 -0.60
C ASN A 52 9.01 13.61 -0.87
N GLY A 53 8.31 14.20 0.08
CA GLY A 53 6.90 14.54 0.00
C GLY A 53 5.96 13.40 0.44
N PRO A 54 4.64 13.62 0.31
CA PRO A 54 3.62 12.66 0.71
C PRO A 54 3.60 11.41 -0.17
N GLU A 55 3.01 10.36 0.37
CA GLU A 55 2.87 9.03 -0.24
C GLU A 55 1.39 8.74 -0.54
N ILE A 56 1.13 8.03 -1.64
CA ILE A 56 -0.16 7.42 -1.92
C ILE A 56 -0.04 5.94 -1.62
N HIS A 57 -0.89 5.45 -0.72
CA HIS A 57 -0.96 4.05 -0.36
C HIS A 57 -2.22 3.45 -0.97
N VAL A 58 -2.02 2.51 -1.89
CA VAL A 58 -3.10 1.75 -2.52
C VAL A 58 -3.20 0.41 -1.81
N LEU A 59 -4.32 0.18 -1.14
CA LEU A 59 -4.66 -1.12 -0.57
C LEU A 59 -5.26 -1.97 -1.66
N LEU A 60 -4.62 -3.09 -1.95
CA LEU A 60 -5.06 -4.07 -2.93
C LEU A 60 -5.64 -5.31 -2.22
N SER A 61 -6.42 -6.09 -2.96
CA SER A 61 -6.86 -7.41 -2.51
C SER A 61 -5.68 -8.27 -2.05
N LYS A 62 -5.96 -9.23 -1.17
CA LYS A 62 -4.93 -10.07 -0.51
C LYS A 62 -3.94 -9.32 0.37
N ALA A 63 -4.34 -8.14 0.87
CA ALA A 63 -3.58 -7.32 1.79
C ALA A 63 -2.20 -6.93 1.25
N ILE A 64 -2.15 -6.45 -0.01
CA ILE A 64 -0.94 -5.85 -0.58
C ILE A 64 -1.06 -4.33 -0.49
N ILE A 65 0.01 -3.66 -0.06
CA ILE A 65 0.09 -2.19 -0.06
C ILE A 65 1.07 -1.77 -1.14
N LEU A 66 0.56 -1.10 -2.17
CA LEU A 66 1.38 -0.42 -3.16
C LEU A 66 1.59 1.03 -2.72
N ILE A 67 2.85 1.42 -2.53
CA ILE A 67 3.21 2.78 -2.08
C ILE A 67 3.83 3.54 -3.24
N LEU A 68 3.19 4.65 -3.60
CA LEU A 68 3.61 5.56 -4.65
C LEU A 68 4.07 6.89 -4.05
N ASN A 69 5.06 7.52 -4.67
CA ASN A 69 5.36 8.92 -4.39
C ASN A 69 4.27 9.80 -5.02
N ALA A 70 3.62 10.65 -4.21
CA ALA A 70 2.47 11.41 -4.69
C ALA A 70 2.79 12.46 -5.78
N ARG A 71 4.04 12.92 -5.87
CA ARG A 71 4.46 13.93 -6.85
C ARG A 71 4.86 13.32 -8.19
N SER A 72 5.53 12.18 -8.15
CA SER A 72 6.10 11.54 -9.36
C SER A 72 5.32 10.30 -9.81
N SER A 73 4.36 9.83 -9.02
CA SER A 73 3.60 8.60 -9.22
C SER A 73 4.44 7.33 -9.34
N LYS A 74 5.74 7.40 -9.01
CA LYS A 74 6.65 6.26 -9.06
C LYS A 74 6.43 5.34 -7.86
N VAL A 75 6.52 4.03 -8.11
CA VAL A 75 6.46 3.00 -7.07
C VAL A 75 7.67 3.11 -6.16
N CYS A 76 7.43 3.51 -4.92
CA CYS A 76 8.42 3.52 -3.85
C CYS A 76 8.70 2.10 -3.37
N THR A 77 7.63 1.38 -3.01
CA THR A 77 7.72 0.02 -2.50
C THR A 77 6.37 -0.71 -2.55
N VAL A 78 6.42 -2.03 -2.32
CA VAL A 78 5.28 -2.93 -2.22
C VAL A 78 5.45 -3.75 -0.96
N LEU A 79 4.40 -3.85 -0.15
CA LEU A 79 4.40 -4.57 1.13
C LEU A 79 3.26 -5.58 1.18
N LEU A 80 3.50 -6.73 1.81
CA LEU A 80 2.42 -7.59 2.30
C LEU A 80 1.93 -7.06 3.65
N ALA A 81 0.77 -6.43 3.71
CA ALA A 81 0.31 -5.75 4.92
C ALA A 81 0.21 -6.72 6.11
N ARG A 82 0.60 -6.24 7.30
CA ARG A 82 0.24 -6.81 8.60
C ARG A 82 -1.06 -6.19 9.09
N ALA A 83 -1.79 -6.88 9.99
CA ALA A 83 -3.10 -6.43 10.45
C ALA A 83 -3.07 -4.99 11.01
N LYS A 84 -2.07 -4.68 11.85
CA LYS A 84 -1.89 -3.34 12.43
C LYS A 84 -1.62 -2.25 11.38
N GLN A 85 -1.05 -2.58 10.23
CA GLN A 85 -0.86 -1.60 9.16
C GLN A 85 -2.19 -1.25 8.52
N ILE A 86 -3.03 -2.27 8.25
CA ILE A 86 -4.39 -2.07 7.73
C ILE A 86 -5.23 -1.24 8.70
N SER A 87 -5.28 -1.64 9.99
CA SER A 87 -6.09 -0.95 11.00
C SER A 87 -5.80 0.55 11.08
N ARG A 88 -4.53 0.96 11.01
CA ARG A 88 -4.14 2.38 11.06
C ARG A 88 -4.76 3.26 9.97
N TYR A 89 -5.03 2.71 8.79
CA TYR A 89 -5.65 3.48 7.71
C TYR A 89 -7.11 3.77 8.01
N TYR A 90 -7.86 2.75 8.40
CA TYR A 90 -9.29 2.87 8.68
C TYR A 90 -9.58 3.59 9.99
N GLU A 91 -8.75 3.38 11.03
CA GLU A 91 -8.81 4.17 12.28
C GLU A 91 -8.70 5.67 11.99
N ALA A 92 -7.83 6.07 11.06
CA ALA A 92 -7.60 7.48 10.74
C ALA A 92 -8.78 8.15 10.02
N ILE A 93 -9.71 7.36 9.48
CA ILE A 93 -10.94 7.84 8.84
C ILE A 93 -12.19 7.40 9.62
N GLU A 94 -12.01 6.93 10.86
CA GLU A 94 -13.08 6.48 11.76
C GLU A 94 -13.97 5.37 11.18
N GLN A 95 -13.37 4.48 10.37
CA GLN A 95 -14.06 3.33 9.77
C GLN A 95 -13.47 2.00 10.26
N LEU A 96 -14.21 0.92 10.01
CA LEU A 96 -13.73 -0.44 10.21
C LEU A 96 -13.11 -0.97 8.92
N PRO A 97 -11.95 -1.65 8.98
CA PRO A 97 -11.40 -2.31 7.81
C PRO A 97 -12.32 -3.41 7.27
N PRO A 98 -12.35 -3.66 5.95
CA PRO A 98 -12.98 -4.83 5.37
C PRO A 98 -12.43 -6.11 5.99
N PHE A 99 -13.34 -6.98 6.45
CA PHE A 99 -12.98 -8.19 7.17
C PHE A 99 -12.00 -9.09 6.39
N GLU A 100 -12.27 -9.30 5.10
CA GLU A 100 -11.43 -10.13 4.22
C GLU A 100 -10.00 -9.57 4.10
N LEU A 101 -9.87 -8.24 3.96
CA LEU A 101 -8.57 -7.58 3.91
C LEU A 101 -7.77 -7.81 5.20
N LEU A 102 -8.45 -7.77 6.35
CA LEU A 102 -7.84 -8.00 7.65
C LEU A 102 -7.39 -9.46 7.83
N VAL A 103 -8.20 -10.43 7.39
CA VAL A 103 -7.86 -11.86 7.40
C VAL A 103 -6.59 -12.15 6.60
N TYR A 104 -6.48 -11.60 5.38
CA TYR A 104 -5.26 -11.75 4.58
C TYR A 104 -4.05 -11.12 5.26
N ALA A 105 -4.22 -9.95 5.88
CA ALA A 105 -3.14 -9.27 6.59
C ALA A 105 -2.65 -10.06 7.82
N MET A 106 -3.57 -10.70 8.55
CA MET A 106 -3.23 -11.60 9.66
C MET A 106 -2.49 -12.84 9.15
N ASN A 107 -2.91 -13.40 8.02
CA ASN A 107 -2.23 -14.54 7.41
C ASN A 107 -0.79 -14.21 7.00
N ASN A 108 -0.56 -13.03 6.40
CA ASN A 108 0.77 -12.54 6.06
C ASN A 108 1.67 -12.41 7.30
N GLU A 109 1.10 -11.95 8.42
CA GLU A 109 1.82 -11.77 9.69
C GLU A 109 2.24 -13.11 10.32
N VAL A 110 1.34 -14.11 10.33
CA VAL A 110 1.63 -15.47 10.81
C VAL A 110 2.76 -16.12 10.01
N HIS A 111 2.76 -15.94 8.68
CA HIS A 111 3.78 -16.54 7.82
C HIS A 111 5.11 -15.77 7.80
N GLY A 112 5.19 -14.60 8.43
CA GLY A 112 6.41 -13.81 8.53
C GLY A 112 6.93 -13.28 7.19
N TRP A 113 6.09 -13.15 6.15
CA TRP A 113 6.52 -12.79 4.79
C TRP A 113 7.15 -11.40 4.63
N ASN A 114 7.18 -10.59 5.70
CA ASN A 114 7.90 -9.31 5.78
C ASN A 114 8.93 -9.26 6.93
N TYR A 115 9.47 -10.39 7.38
CA TYR A 115 10.71 -10.42 8.16
C TYR A 115 11.88 -10.56 7.18
N ILE A 116 12.31 -9.42 6.63
CA ILE A 116 13.62 -9.28 5.99
C ILE A 116 14.37 -8.21 6.76
#